data_AF-A0A7V9SQH5-F1
#
_entry.id   AF-A0A7V9SQH5-F1
#
_cell.length_a   1.000
_cell.length_b   1.000
_cell.length_c   1.000
_cell.angle_alpha   90.00
_cell.angle_beta   90.00
_cell.angle_gamma   90.00
#
_symmetry.space_group_name_H-M   'P 1'
#
loop_
_entity.id
_entity.type
_entity.pdbx_description
1 polymer ?
#
loop_
_entity_poly.entity_id
_entity_poly.type
_entity_poly.pdbx_seq_one_letter_code
_entity_poly.pdbx_strand_id
1 'polypeptide(L)'
;MRKIAVTNLCPCHVRANVPEAWDRTLEMIRDPSPLVRRAVVHMLADGSPRERQQEVVDALTELRNDPDRRVRRQVHDVLGEFRRSESAWV
;
A
#
# COMPACT_ATOMS: atom_id res chain seq x y z
N MET A 1 0.18 -2.94 -18.23
CA MET A 1 -0.70 -4.01 -17.70
C MET A 1 -0.61 -4.13 -16.18
N ARG A 2 0.52 -4.56 -15.57
CA ARG A 2 0.63 -4.79 -14.10
C ARG A 2 0.19 -3.61 -13.20
N LYS A 3 0.65 -2.39 -13.48
CA LYS A 3 0.23 -1.19 -12.74
C LYS A 3 -1.30 -1.01 -12.73
N ILE A 4 -1.94 -1.20 -13.88
CA ILE A 4 -3.39 -1.03 -14.03
C ILE A 4 -4.11 -2.08 -13.21
N ALA A 5 -3.63 -3.32 -13.19
CA ALA A 5 -4.20 -4.37 -12.34
C ALA A 5 -4.17 -3.96 -10.86
N VAL A 6 -3.03 -3.54 -10.32
CA VAL A 6 -2.95 -3.08 -8.90
C VAL A 6 -3.87 -1.90 -8.64
N THR A 7 -3.89 -0.95 -9.58
CA THR A 7 -4.72 0.25 -9.46
C THR A 7 -6.19 -0.13 -9.40
N ASN A 8 -6.63 -1.03 -10.28
CA ASN A 8 -8.01 -1.51 -10.34
C ASN A 8 -8.38 -2.43 -9.17
N LEU A 9 -7.42 -2.94 -8.41
CA LEU A 9 -7.63 -3.73 -7.20
C LEU A 9 -7.67 -2.88 -5.93
N CYS A 10 -7.31 -1.59 -6.03
CA CYS A 10 -7.34 -0.66 -4.91
C CYS A 10 -8.77 -0.45 -4.40
N PRO A 11 -9.00 -0.44 -3.08
CA PRO A 11 -10.34 -0.21 -2.49
C PRO A 11 -11.03 1.08 -2.99
N CYS A 12 -10.31 2.14 -3.33
CA CYS A 12 -10.87 3.38 -3.89
C CYS A 12 -11.54 3.17 -5.27
N HIS A 13 -11.14 2.12 -6.00
CA HIS A 13 -11.72 1.77 -7.29
C HIS A 13 -12.69 0.58 -7.19
N VAL A 14 -12.34 -0.47 -6.44
CA VAL A 14 -13.19 -1.67 -6.28
C VAL A 14 -14.37 -1.42 -5.35
N ARG A 15 -14.23 -0.49 -4.38
CA ARG A 15 -15.20 -0.19 -3.33
C ARG A 15 -15.63 -1.42 -2.51
N ALA A 16 -14.77 -2.43 -2.45
CA ALA A 16 -14.96 -3.62 -1.65
C ALA A 16 -13.61 -4.08 -1.09
N ASN A 17 -13.65 -4.72 0.07
CA ASN A 17 -12.51 -5.42 0.63
C ASN A 17 -12.43 -6.82 0.00
N VAL A 18 -11.47 -7.04 -0.89
CA VAL A 18 -11.26 -8.32 -1.59
C VAL A 18 -9.97 -8.94 -1.05
N PRO A 19 -10.02 -10.02 -0.26
CA PRO A 19 -8.83 -10.63 0.34
C PRO A 19 -7.75 -10.99 -0.68
N GLU A 20 -8.13 -11.54 -1.82
CA GLU A 20 -7.19 -11.93 -2.89
C GLU A 20 -6.48 -10.71 -3.50
N ALA A 21 -7.14 -9.54 -3.48
CA ALA A 21 -6.53 -8.29 -3.94
C ALA A 21 -5.39 -7.86 -3.01
N TRP A 22 -5.52 -8.10 -1.71
CA TRP A 22 -4.46 -7.84 -0.72
C TRP A 22 -3.27 -8.77 -0.93
N ASP A 23 -3.51 -10.06 -1.07
CA ASP A 23 -2.44 -11.05 -1.26
C ASP A 23 -1.61 -10.71 -2.50
N ARG A 24 -2.27 -10.44 -3.63
CA ARG A 24 -1.57 -10.05 -4.87
C ARG A 24 -0.84 -8.72 -4.73
N THR A 25 -1.39 -7.78 -3.98
CA THR A 25 -0.74 -6.48 -3.77
C THR A 25 0.53 -6.61 -2.96
N LEU A 26 0.54 -7.46 -1.93
CA LEU A 26 1.72 -7.74 -1.13
C LEU A 26 2.80 -8.47 -1.93
N GLU A 27 2.45 -9.34 -2.88
CA GLU A 27 3.41 -9.94 -3.82
C GLU A 27 4.13 -8.89 -4.69
N MET A 28 3.51 -7.73 -4.92
CA MET A 28 4.02 -6.69 -5.81
C MET A 28 4.88 -5.62 -5.12
N ILE A 29 5.16 -5.73 -3.82
CA ILE A 29 5.99 -4.74 -3.10
C ILE A 29 7.40 -4.63 -3.69
N ARG A 30 7.92 -5.71 -4.30
CA ARG A 30 9.26 -5.75 -4.95
C ARG A 30 9.21 -5.66 -6.47
N ASP A 31 8.07 -5.28 -7.04
CA ASP A 31 7.91 -5.20 -8.50
C ASP A 31 9.02 -4.31 -9.10
N PRO A 32 9.69 -4.71 -10.21
CA PRO A 32 10.78 -3.92 -10.77
C PRO A 32 10.35 -2.52 -11.21
N SER A 33 9.06 -2.30 -11.51
CA SER A 33 8.52 -1.01 -11.89
C SER A 33 8.20 -0.16 -10.66
N PRO A 34 8.85 1.02 -10.49
CA PRO A 34 8.50 1.94 -9.40
C PRO A 34 7.05 2.45 -9.50
N LEU A 35 6.47 2.48 -10.70
CA LEU A 35 5.06 2.84 -10.87
C LEU A 35 4.11 1.80 -10.28
N VAL A 36 4.49 0.52 -10.28
CA VAL A 36 3.71 -0.55 -9.64
C VAL A 36 3.83 -0.44 -8.13
N ARG A 37 5.06 -0.31 -7.61
CA ARG A 37 5.29 -0.15 -6.17
C ARG A 37 4.58 1.06 -5.58
N ARG A 38 4.50 2.18 -6.32
CA ARG A 38 3.67 3.33 -5.93
C ARG A 38 2.17 3.04 -5.85
N ALA A 39 1.65 2.20 -6.75
CA ALA A 39 0.25 1.77 -6.70
C ALA A 39 0.01 0.85 -5.49
N VAL A 40 0.98 -0.02 -5.18
CA VAL A 40 0.96 -0.84 -3.96
C VAL A 40 0.89 0.04 -2.72
N VAL A 41 1.78 1.04 -2.57
CA VAL A 41 1.73 1.98 -1.43
C VAL A 41 0.38 2.66 -1.28
N HIS A 42 -0.24 3.06 -2.39
CA HIS A 42 -1.58 3.67 -2.36
C HIS A 42 -2.61 2.68 -1.80
N MET A 43 -2.65 1.46 -2.32
CA MET A 43 -3.58 0.44 -1.88
C MET A 43 -3.40 0.06 -0.40
N LEU A 44 -2.15 -0.04 0.07
CA LEU A 44 -1.85 -0.32 1.48
C LEU A 44 -2.38 0.75 2.45
N ALA A 45 -2.47 2.00 1.98
CA ALA A 45 -2.97 3.14 2.76
C ALA A 45 -4.50 3.28 2.73
N ASP A 46 -5.15 2.68 1.74
CA ASP A 46 -6.55 2.95 1.40
C ASP A 46 -7.51 1.97 2.07
N GLY A 47 -7.61 2.08 3.41
CA GLY A 47 -8.56 1.31 4.20
C GLY A 47 -8.21 -0.17 4.35
N SER A 48 -6.99 -0.45 4.79
CA SER A 48 -6.58 -1.82 5.10
C SER A 48 -7.44 -2.45 6.21
N PRO A 49 -7.83 -3.74 6.07
CA PRO A 49 -8.53 -4.46 7.12
C PRO A 49 -7.69 -4.53 8.40
N ARG A 50 -8.33 -4.47 9.58
CA ARG A 50 -7.62 -4.50 10.87
C ARG A 50 -6.73 -5.73 11.00
N GLU A 51 -7.21 -6.87 10.51
CA GLU A 51 -6.49 -8.14 10.57
C GLU A 51 -5.19 -8.14 9.76
N ARG A 52 -5.03 -7.25 8.77
CA ARG A 52 -3.82 -7.13 7.92
C ARG A 52 -2.94 -5.93 8.29
N GLN A 53 -3.22 -5.25 9.39
CA GLN A 53 -2.49 -4.06 9.82
C GLN A 53 -0.98 -4.33 9.94
N GLN A 54 -0.59 -5.49 10.49
CA GLN A 54 0.83 -5.82 10.64
C GLN A 54 1.52 -6.01 9.28
N GLU A 55 0.89 -6.74 8.35
CA GLU A 55 1.42 -6.94 6.98
C GLU A 55 1.61 -5.60 6.25
N VAL A 56 0.67 -4.66 6.44
CA VAL A 56 0.74 -3.31 5.88
C VAL A 56 1.92 -2.53 6.45
N VAL A 57 2.11 -2.56 7.77
CA VAL A 57 3.23 -1.87 8.44
C VAL A 57 4.57 -2.44 8.00
N ASP A 58 4.68 -3.77 7.86
CA ASP A 58 5.90 -4.44 7.43
C ASP A 58 6.23 -4.07 5.98
N ALA A 59 5.24 -4.10 5.08
CA ALA A 59 5.41 -3.71 3.68
C ALA A 59 5.82 -2.23 3.52
N LEU A 60 5.19 -1.31 4.25
CA LEU A 60 5.56 0.11 4.23
C LEU A 60 6.95 0.35 4.82
N THR A 61 7.35 -0.44 5.82
CA THR A 61 8.70 -0.37 6.41
C THR A 61 9.75 -0.82 5.40
N GLU A 62 9.50 -1.88 4.63
CA GLU A 62 10.38 -2.29 3.53
C GLU A 62 10.51 -1.19 2.46
N LEU A 63 9.37 -0.65 2.01
CA LEU A 63 9.31 0.37 0.96
C LEU A 63 9.87 1.74 1.39
N ARG A 64 10.14 1.94 2.68
CA ARG A 64 10.80 3.17 3.18
C ARG A 64 12.18 3.37 2.55
N ASN A 65 12.89 2.28 2.26
CA ASN A 65 14.22 2.30 1.67
C ASN A 65 14.21 2.04 0.15
N ASP A 66 13.05 2.18 -0.50
CA ASP A 66 12.90 1.93 -1.93
C ASP A 66 13.92 2.72 -2.77
N PRO A 67 14.53 2.16 -3.82
CA PRO A 67 15.48 2.89 -4.67
C PRO A 67 14.87 4.13 -5.35
N ASP A 68 13.57 4.11 -5.65
CA ASP A 68 12.87 5.22 -6.29
C ASP A 68 12.41 6.27 -5.26
N ARG A 69 12.86 7.51 -5.47
CA ARG A 69 12.56 8.63 -4.56
C ARG A 69 11.06 8.94 -4.42
N ARG A 70 10.26 8.68 -5.45
CA ARG A 70 8.82 8.97 -5.45
C ARG A 70 8.07 7.91 -4.64
N VAL A 71 8.52 6.66 -4.69
CA VAL A 71 8.03 5.60 -3.79
C VAL A 71 8.31 5.99 -2.34
N ARG A 72 9.57 6.31 -2.01
CA ARG A 72 9.94 6.71 -0.64
C ARG A 72 9.11 7.89 -0.12
N ARG A 73 8.95 8.94 -0.94
CA ARG A 73 8.12 10.10 -0.58
C ARG A 73 6.69 9.67 -0.22
N GLN A 74 6.07 8.87 -1.08
CA GLN A 74 4.69 8.42 -0.86
C GLN A 74 4.55 7.57 0.40
N VAL A 75 5.54 6.72 0.71
CA VAL A 75 5.58 5.96 1.97
C VAL A 75 5.65 6.88 3.18
N HIS A 76 6.49 7.92 3.14
CA HIS A 76 6.55 8.91 4.22
C HIS A 76 5.23 9.67 4.41
N ASP A 77 4.56 10.05 3.32
CA ASP A 77 3.27 10.73 3.36
C ASP A 77 2.21 9.82 4.03
N VAL A 78 2.11 8.57 3.59
CA VAL A 78 1.20 7.55 4.12
C VAL A 78 1.45 7.27 5.61
N LEU A 79 2.71 7.11 6.03
CA LEU A 79 3.03 6.88 7.43
C LEU A 79 2.77 8.11 8.32
N GLY A 80 2.95 9.31 7.77
CA GLY A 80 2.57 10.55 8.43
C GLY A 80 1.05 10.64 8.64
N GLU A 81 0.27 10.17 7.66
CA GLU A 81 -1.18 10.03 7.79
C GLU A 81 -1.57 8.95 8.79
N PHE A 82 -0.94 7.78 8.76
CA PHE A 82 -1.17 6.73 9.77
C PHE A 82 -0.99 7.25 11.18
N ARG A 83 0.12 7.94 11.49
CA ARG A 83 0.37 8.55 12.82
C ARG A 83 -0.67 9.59 13.24
N ARG A 84 -1.26 10.33 12.28
CA ARG A 84 -2.34 11.27 12.57
C ARG A 84 -3.67 10.55 12.79
N SER A 85 -3.89 9.46 12.04
CA SER A 85 -5.07 8.60 12.15
C SER A 85 -4.97 7.56 13.26
N GLU A 86 -3.82 7.41 13.92
CA GLU A 86 -3.61 6.48 15.05
C GLU A 86 -4.54 6.83 16.23
N SER A 87 -5.07 8.06 16.25
CA SER A 87 -6.22 8.47 17.09
C SER A 87 -7.57 7.82 16.72
N ALA A 88 -7.63 6.98 15.68
CA ALA A 88 -8.81 6.25 15.21
C ALA A 88 -8.66 4.71 15.28
N TRP A 89 -7.50 4.21 15.75
CA TRP A 89 -7.23 2.78 15.85
C TRP A 89 -7.01 2.27 17.29
N VAL A 90 -6.96 3.17 18.28
CA VAL A 90 -7.09 2.87 19.71
C VAL A 90 -8.56 2.90 20.14
#